data_AF-A0A2N5XD84-F1
#
_entry.id   AF-A0A2N5XD84-F1
#
_cell.length_a   1.000
_cell.length_b   1.000
_cell.length_c   1.000
_cell.angle_alpha   90.00
_cell.angle_beta   90.00
_cell.angle_gamma   90.00
#
_symmetry.space_group_name_H-M   'P 1'
#
loop_
_entity.id
_entity.type
_entity.pdbx_description
1 polymer ?
#
loop_
_entity_poly.entity_id
_entity_poly.type
_entity_poly.pdbx_seq_one_letter_code
_entity_poly.pdbx_strand_id
1 'polypeptide(L)'
;DAGDGDLPPGRGDAALLSVPGDAADDRLALLDAIERDLLRAFDGAGGTDGGPRHPLVRALRPTVLRHRLDPGPFLALIEANRQDQRTTRYATWDDLLAYCDLSANPVGRLVLAITGTTSPERLRRSDEICTALQIAEHLQDVAEDLARGRIYLPAEDMERFGVTEADLARPTGSRAVRDLVRFEADRARALLRS
;
A
#
# COMPACT_ATOMS: atom_id res chain seq x y z
N ASP A 1 -4.04 -15.89 -4.03
CA ASP A 1 -2.77 -15.56 -4.66
C ASP A 1 -2.99 -14.33 -5.52
N ALA A 2 -2.85 -13.15 -4.91
CA ALA A 2 -3.10 -11.84 -5.52
C ALA A 2 -1.81 -11.00 -5.52
N GLY A 3 -0.66 -11.66 -5.38
CA GLY A 3 0.65 -11.06 -5.39
C GLY A 3 1.36 -11.30 -6.71
N ASP A 4 1.77 -10.21 -7.35
CA ASP A 4 3.08 -10.10 -8.01
C ASP A 4 3.35 -10.91 -9.30
N GLY A 5 2.35 -11.08 -10.18
CA GLY A 5 2.55 -11.76 -11.47
C GLY A 5 2.00 -11.00 -12.68
N ASP A 6 2.88 -10.32 -13.42
CA ASP A 6 2.71 -9.77 -14.77
C ASP A 6 1.54 -8.78 -14.99
N LEU A 7 1.77 -7.51 -14.62
CA LEU A 7 1.18 -6.43 -15.41
C LEU A 7 1.94 -6.37 -16.76
N PRO A 8 1.24 -6.35 -17.91
CA PRO A 8 1.88 -6.27 -19.22
C PRO A 8 2.81 -5.05 -19.31
N PRO A 9 3.86 -5.08 -20.15
CA PRO A 9 4.90 -4.05 -20.16
C PRO A 9 4.30 -2.65 -20.31
N GLY A 10 4.70 -1.74 -19.42
CA GLY A 10 4.13 -0.40 -19.20
C GLY A 10 4.09 0.55 -20.39
N ARG A 11 4.62 0.16 -21.57
CA ARG A 11 4.51 0.92 -22.81
C ARG A 11 3.06 1.11 -23.28
N GLY A 12 2.19 0.13 -23.03
CA GLY A 12 0.76 0.26 -23.31
C GLY A 12 0.10 1.30 -22.40
N ASP A 13 0.43 1.26 -21.12
CA ASP A 13 -0.13 2.14 -20.09
C ASP A 13 0.35 3.58 -20.27
N ALA A 14 1.63 3.78 -20.61
CA ALA A 14 2.20 5.09 -20.92
C ALA A 14 1.42 5.79 -22.04
N ALA A 15 1.14 5.09 -23.14
CA ALA A 15 0.38 5.63 -24.26
C ALA A 15 -1.08 5.99 -23.86
N LEU A 16 -1.74 5.12 -23.10
CA LEU A 16 -3.11 5.37 -22.60
C LEU A 16 -3.16 6.59 -21.66
N LEU A 17 -2.13 6.78 -20.87
CA LEU A 17 -1.99 7.87 -19.90
C LEU A 17 -1.38 9.15 -20.49
N SER A 18 -1.07 9.16 -21.79
CA SER A 18 -0.41 10.27 -22.48
C SER A 18 0.96 10.65 -21.88
N VAL A 19 1.70 9.64 -21.39
CA VAL A 19 3.09 9.77 -20.96
C VAL A 19 4.00 9.71 -22.18
N PRO A 20 4.97 10.64 -22.32
CA PRO A 20 5.97 10.62 -23.40
C PRO A 20 6.72 9.29 -23.48
N GLY A 21 7.09 8.86 -24.69
CA GLY A 21 7.71 7.55 -24.92
C GLY A 21 9.09 7.38 -24.28
N ASP A 22 9.81 8.47 -24.04
CA ASP A 22 11.08 8.53 -23.30
C ASP A 22 10.90 8.39 -21.77
N ALA A 23 9.68 8.60 -21.26
CA ALA A 23 9.29 8.39 -19.87
C ALA A 23 8.39 7.15 -19.68
N ALA A 24 8.21 6.32 -20.72
CA ALA A 24 7.29 5.18 -20.67
C ALA A 24 7.70 4.08 -19.67
N ASP A 25 8.99 4.02 -19.34
CA ASP A 25 9.54 3.08 -18.35
C ASP A 25 9.83 3.78 -17.00
N ASP A 26 9.51 5.07 -16.86
CA ASP A 26 9.63 5.83 -15.59
C ASP A 26 8.40 5.58 -14.72
N ARG A 27 8.58 4.75 -13.68
CA ARG A 27 7.52 4.36 -12.76
C ARG A 27 6.91 5.53 -11.99
N LEU A 28 7.68 6.56 -11.66
CA LEU A 28 7.14 7.74 -10.97
C LEU A 28 6.29 8.57 -11.94
N ALA A 29 6.77 8.75 -13.19
CA ALA A 29 5.98 9.43 -14.22
C ALA A 29 4.66 8.71 -14.51
N LEU A 30 4.67 7.36 -14.51
CA LEU A 30 3.46 6.55 -14.66
C LEU A 30 2.50 6.72 -13.46
N LEU A 31 3.02 6.77 -12.22
CA LEU A 31 2.19 7.04 -11.03
C LEU A 31 1.53 8.41 -11.07
N ASP A 32 2.27 9.44 -11.50
CA ASP A 32 1.69 10.79 -11.66
C ASP A 32 0.62 10.81 -12.75
N ALA A 33 0.81 10.03 -13.81
CA ALA A 33 -0.15 9.96 -14.90
C ALA A 33 -1.41 9.17 -14.55
N ILE A 34 -1.29 8.04 -13.85
CA ILE A 34 -2.44 7.28 -13.36
C ILE A 34 -3.20 8.06 -12.27
N GLU A 35 -2.52 8.85 -11.44
CA GLU A 35 -3.17 9.75 -10.48
C GLU A 35 -4.04 10.79 -11.18
N ARG A 36 -3.49 11.47 -12.20
CA ARG A 36 -4.27 12.42 -13.00
C ARG A 36 -5.46 11.76 -13.66
N ASP A 37 -5.29 10.55 -14.18
CA ASP A 37 -6.38 9.81 -14.82
C ASP A 37 -7.44 9.35 -13.81
N LEU A 38 -7.01 8.90 -12.62
CA LEU A 38 -7.87 8.55 -11.50
C LEU A 38 -8.79 9.71 -11.14
N LEU A 39 -8.27 10.94 -11.02
CA LEU A 39 -9.07 12.12 -10.69
C LEU A 39 -10.19 12.37 -11.72
N ARG A 40 -9.98 12.05 -13.00
CA ARG A 40 -11.05 12.12 -14.03
C ARG A 40 -12.21 11.15 -13.77
N ALA A 41 -12.01 10.09 -12.99
CA ALA A 41 -13.09 9.19 -12.58
C ALA A 41 -14.03 9.84 -11.56
N PHE A 42 -13.54 10.82 -10.80
CA PHE A 42 -14.30 11.55 -9.77
C PHE A 42 -14.93 12.84 -10.32
N ASP A 43 -14.46 13.33 -11.47
CA ASP A 43 -15.12 14.41 -12.19
C ASP A 43 -16.55 13.99 -12.57
N GLY A 44 -17.51 14.86 -12.21
CA GLY A 44 -18.92 14.69 -12.54
C GLY A 44 -19.16 14.56 -14.04
N ALA A 45 -20.38 14.18 -14.44
CA ALA A 45 -20.75 13.95 -15.83
C ALA A 45 -20.58 15.17 -16.79
N GLY A 46 -20.19 16.35 -16.28
CA GLY A 46 -19.97 17.57 -17.03
C GLY A 46 -18.52 18.04 -17.15
N GLY A 47 -17.52 17.22 -16.76
CA GLY A 47 -16.11 17.56 -17.00
C GLY A 47 -15.79 17.65 -18.49
N THR A 48 -15.08 18.71 -18.90
CA THR A 48 -14.76 19.02 -20.31
C THR A 48 -13.77 18.05 -20.97
N ASP A 49 -13.15 17.14 -20.19
CA ASP A 49 -11.97 16.37 -20.59
C ASP A 49 -12.22 14.89 -20.95
N GLY A 50 -13.48 14.49 -21.17
CA GLY A 50 -13.81 13.18 -21.75
C GLY A 50 -13.72 11.97 -20.80
N GLY A 51 -13.52 12.20 -19.50
CA GLY A 51 -13.43 11.13 -18.48
C GLY A 51 -12.07 10.40 -18.47
N PRO A 52 -11.94 9.34 -17.65
CA PRO A 52 -10.67 8.61 -17.54
C PRO A 52 -10.32 7.88 -18.84
N ARG A 53 -9.02 7.79 -19.14
CA ARG A 53 -8.48 7.19 -20.36
C ARG A 53 -8.08 5.73 -20.15
N HIS A 54 -7.49 5.42 -19.00
CA HIS A 54 -7.00 4.10 -18.70
C HIS A 54 -8.16 3.11 -18.48
N PRO A 55 -8.16 1.92 -19.10
CA PRO A 55 -9.25 0.94 -18.98
C PRO A 55 -9.61 0.58 -17.54
N LEU A 56 -8.61 0.41 -16.66
CA LEU A 56 -8.83 0.14 -15.23
C LEU A 56 -9.60 1.28 -14.55
N VAL A 57 -9.21 2.53 -14.81
CA VAL A 57 -9.86 3.70 -14.20
C VAL A 57 -11.26 3.91 -14.77
N ARG A 58 -11.46 3.65 -16.07
CA ARG A 58 -12.79 3.63 -16.70
C ARG A 58 -13.72 2.59 -16.06
N ALA A 59 -13.20 1.40 -15.76
CA ALA A 59 -13.95 0.34 -15.10
C ALA A 59 -14.26 0.67 -13.63
N LEU A 60 -13.41 1.45 -12.97
CA LEU A 60 -13.62 1.93 -11.60
C LEU A 60 -14.74 2.98 -11.50
N ARG A 61 -14.90 3.83 -12.52
CA ARG A 61 -15.80 4.99 -12.50
C ARG A 61 -17.26 4.68 -12.11
N PRO A 62 -17.93 3.63 -12.63
CA PRO A 62 -19.30 3.29 -12.20
C PRO A 62 -19.40 3.03 -10.69
N THR A 63 -18.41 2.38 -10.10
CA THR A 63 -18.35 2.11 -8.66
C THR A 63 -18.16 3.39 -7.86
N VAL A 64 -17.24 4.26 -8.29
CA VAL A 64 -17.02 5.60 -7.69
C VAL A 64 -18.31 6.39 -7.65
N LEU A 65 -19.02 6.49 -8.78
CA LEU A 65 -20.27 7.25 -8.87
C LEU A 65 -21.41 6.62 -8.06
N ARG A 66 -21.55 5.29 -8.11
CA ARG A 66 -22.60 4.55 -7.39
C ARG A 66 -22.49 4.71 -5.88
N HIS A 67 -21.27 4.59 -5.35
CA HIS A 67 -21.00 4.60 -3.92
C HIS A 67 -20.56 5.97 -3.39
N ARG A 68 -20.47 6.99 -4.27
CA ARG A 68 -19.99 8.35 -3.96
C ARG A 68 -18.65 8.29 -3.21
N LEU A 69 -17.73 7.49 -3.75
CA LEU A 69 -16.43 7.29 -3.14
C LEU A 69 -15.63 8.60 -3.14
N ASP A 70 -14.81 8.75 -2.11
CA ASP A 70 -13.81 9.82 -2.01
C ASP A 70 -12.52 9.40 -2.75
N PRO A 71 -11.83 10.31 -3.46
CA PRO A 71 -10.57 9.98 -4.13
C PRO A 71 -9.42 9.73 -3.15
N GLY A 72 -9.47 10.27 -1.93
CA GLY A 72 -8.39 10.23 -0.95
C GLY A 72 -7.81 8.84 -0.68
N PRO A 73 -8.63 7.80 -0.40
CA PRO A 73 -8.13 6.45 -0.23
C PRO A 73 -7.36 5.89 -1.45
N PHE A 74 -7.79 6.20 -2.67
CA PHE A 74 -7.07 5.76 -3.87
C PHE A 74 -5.74 6.51 -4.04
N LEU A 75 -5.74 7.81 -3.77
CA LEU A 75 -4.53 8.64 -3.80
C LEU A 75 -3.49 8.16 -2.77
N ALA A 76 -3.95 7.77 -1.58
CA ALA A 76 -3.08 7.22 -0.55
C ALA A 76 -2.38 5.92 -1.00
N LEU A 77 -3.09 5.03 -1.72
CA LEU A 77 -2.49 3.81 -2.28
C LEU A 77 -1.47 4.11 -3.39
N ILE A 78 -1.70 5.14 -4.21
CA ILE A 78 -0.71 5.61 -5.20
C ILE A 78 0.52 6.16 -4.46
N GLU A 79 0.32 6.93 -3.40
CA GLU A 79 1.44 7.45 -2.59
C GLU A 79 2.22 6.33 -1.90
N ALA A 80 1.56 5.27 -1.41
CA ALA A 80 2.25 4.10 -0.89
C ALA A 80 3.22 3.50 -1.93
N ASN A 81 2.83 3.43 -3.20
CA ASN A 81 3.71 2.95 -4.28
C ASN A 81 4.89 3.90 -4.55
N ARG A 82 4.70 5.22 -4.39
CA ARG A 82 5.80 6.20 -4.46
C ARG A 82 6.74 6.03 -3.27
N GLN A 83 6.20 5.84 -2.08
CA GLN A 83 6.97 5.60 -0.87
C GLN A 83 7.79 4.32 -0.98
N ASP A 84 7.22 3.24 -1.51
CA ASP A 84 7.98 2.00 -1.74
C ASP A 84 9.19 2.23 -2.64
N GLN A 85 9.11 3.11 -3.64
CA GLN A 85 10.27 3.39 -4.50
C GLN A 85 11.39 4.18 -3.82
N ARG A 86 11.10 4.85 -2.69
CA ARG A 86 12.02 5.76 -2.00
C ARG A 86 12.51 5.20 -0.66
N THR A 87 11.64 4.48 0.04
CA THR A 87 11.84 3.99 1.40
C THR A 87 11.93 2.47 1.38
N THR A 88 12.96 1.98 2.05
CA THR A 88 13.28 0.54 2.09
C THR A 88 13.56 0.04 3.49
N ARG A 89 13.66 0.96 4.47
CA ARG A 89 13.87 0.70 5.89
C ARG A 89 13.05 1.72 6.68
N TYR A 90 12.52 1.28 7.82
CA TYR A 90 11.71 2.10 8.72
C TYR A 90 12.46 2.28 10.03
N ALA A 91 12.64 3.52 10.49
CA ALA A 91 13.44 3.77 11.69
C ALA A 91 12.67 3.34 12.94
N THR A 92 11.39 3.68 13.00
CA THR A 92 10.52 3.45 14.14
C THR A 92 9.25 2.68 13.79
N TRP A 93 8.57 2.17 14.80
CA TRP A 93 7.24 1.61 14.66
C TRP A 93 6.24 2.63 14.10
N ASP A 94 6.34 3.89 14.52
CA ASP A 94 5.46 4.94 14.03
C ASP A 94 5.67 5.21 12.54
N ASP A 95 6.89 5.09 12.03
CA ASP A 95 7.16 5.17 10.59
C ASP A 95 6.51 4.01 9.82
N LEU A 96 6.52 2.80 10.39
CA LEU A 96 5.84 1.64 9.81
C LEU A 96 4.32 1.80 9.84
N LEU A 97 3.76 2.34 10.93
CA LEU A 97 2.33 2.66 11.01
C LEU A 97 1.94 3.73 10.00
N ALA A 98 2.75 4.77 9.83
CA ALA A 98 2.51 5.82 8.82
C ALA A 98 2.55 5.26 7.39
N TYR A 99 3.36 4.23 7.13
CA TYR A 99 3.29 3.50 5.89
C TYR A 99 1.96 2.73 5.75
N CYS A 100 1.51 2.03 6.78
CA CYS A 100 0.23 1.31 6.78
C CYS A 100 -0.99 2.24 6.57
N ASP A 101 -0.90 3.49 7.04
CA ASP A 101 -1.89 4.54 6.79
C ASP A 101 -2.08 4.86 5.29
N LEU A 102 -1.05 4.60 4.48
CA LEU A 102 -1.07 4.75 3.02
C LEU A 102 -1.34 3.43 2.30
N SER A 103 -0.69 2.34 2.72
CA SER A 103 -0.65 1.07 1.98
C SER A 103 -1.84 0.15 2.28
N ALA A 104 -2.41 0.22 3.49
CA ALA A 104 -3.39 -0.75 3.96
C ALA A 104 -4.72 -0.12 4.38
N ASN A 105 -4.68 0.89 5.26
CA ASN A 105 -5.87 1.52 5.83
C ASN A 105 -6.87 2.03 4.78
N PRO A 106 -6.43 2.63 3.65
CA PRO A 106 -7.33 3.05 2.59
C PRO A 106 -8.24 1.95 2.02
N VAL A 107 -7.75 0.70 1.96
CA VAL A 107 -8.52 -0.44 1.43
C VAL A 107 -9.74 -0.71 2.31
N GLY A 108 -9.56 -0.76 3.63
CA GLY A 108 -10.66 -0.97 4.57
C GLY A 108 -11.68 0.17 4.53
N ARG A 109 -11.22 1.42 4.42
CA ARG A 109 -12.09 2.60 4.25
C ARG A 109 -12.94 2.49 2.98
N LEU A 110 -12.36 2.03 1.87
CA LEU A 110 -13.09 1.77 0.62
C LEU A 110 -14.13 0.66 0.76
N VAL A 111 -13.81 -0.43 1.46
CA VAL A 111 -14.77 -1.51 1.75
C VAL A 111 -15.97 -0.99 2.56
N LEU A 112 -15.73 -0.17 3.60
CA LEU A 112 -16.79 0.44 4.38
C LEU A 112 -17.66 1.40 3.57
N ALA A 113 -17.06 2.17 2.66
CA ALA A 113 -17.79 3.07 1.76
C ALA A 113 -18.66 2.29 0.77
N ILE A 114 -18.11 1.24 0.15
CA ILE A 114 -18.84 0.39 -0.81
C ILE A 114 -20.01 -0.33 -0.15
N THR A 115 -19.82 -0.84 1.07
CA THR A 115 -20.90 -1.53 1.82
C THR A 115 -21.92 -0.57 2.43
N GLY A 116 -21.70 0.74 2.36
CA GLY A 116 -22.58 1.74 2.97
C GLY A 116 -22.57 1.69 4.51
N THR A 117 -21.51 1.15 5.11
CA THR A 117 -21.37 0.95 6.55
C THR A 117 -20.36 1.91 7.16
N THR A 118 -20.11 3.08 6.59
CA THR A 118 -19.14 4.02 7.18
C THR A 118 -19.67 4.61 8.49
N SER A 119 -18.81 4.71 9.50
CA SER A 119 -18.98 5.55 10.71
C SER A 119 -17.60 5.85 11.30
N PRO A 120 -17.43 6.90 12.12
CA PRO A 120 -16.15 7.19 12.76
C PRO A 120 -15.57 6.00 13.53
N GLU A 121 -16.43 5.27 14.24
CA GLU A 121 -16.05 4.05 14.97
C GLU A 121 -15.58 2.93 14.05
N ARG A 122 -16.30 2.69 12.94
CA ARG A 122 -15.94 1.62 12.00
C ARG A 122 -14.71 1.95 11.20
N LEU A 123 -14.49 3.22 10.86
CA LEU A 123 -13.24 3.68 10.22
C LEU A 123 -12.05 3.38 11.12
N ARG A 124 -12.10 3.79 12.39
CA ARG A 124 -11.00 3.53 13.34
C ARG A 124 -10.70 2.02 13.49
N ARG A 125 -11.74 1.20 13.69
CA ARG A 125 -11.58 -0.26 13.79
C ARG A 125 -11.07 -0.89 12.48
N SER A 126 -11.51 -0.37 11.34
CA SER A 126 -11.05 -0.84 10.04
C SER A 126 -9.57 -0.53 9.84
N ASP A 127 -9.11 0.65 10.23
CA ASP A 127 -7.71 1.04 10.14
C ASP A 127 -6.84 0.15 11.06
N GLU A 128 -7.28 -0.09 12.30
CA GLU A 128 -6.61 -1.02 13.22
C GLU A 128 -6.49 -2.44 12.64
N ILE A 129 -7.58 -2.96 12.05
CA ILE A 129 -7.57 -4.28 11.39
C ILE A 129 -6.65 -4.30 10.17
N CYS A 130 -6.73 -3.30 9.29
CA CYS A 130 -5.93 -3.25 8.06
C CYS A 130 -4.44 -3.14 8.39
N THR A 131 -4.07 -2.27 9.33
CA THR A 131 -2.71 -2.13 9.82
C THR A 131 -2.21 -3.45 10.43
N ALA A 132 -3.01 -4.12 11.27
CA ALA A 132 -2.61 -5.41 11.85
C ALA A 132 -2.36 -6.50 10.80
N LEU A 133 -3.20 -6.57 9.76
CA LEU A 133 -3.05 -7.52 8.67
C LEU A 133 -1.81 -7.20 7.83
N GLN A 134 -1.53 -5.92 7.56
CA GLN A 134 -0.34 -5.48 6.84
C GLN A 134 0.95 -5.84 7.59
N ILE A 135 0.98 -5.62 8.91
CA ILE A 135 2.12 -6.03 9.73
C ILE A 135 2.27 -7.56 9.70
N ALA A 136 1.17 -8.32 9.77
CA ALA A 136 1.24 -9.77 9.71
C ALA A 136 1.80 -10.28 8.37
N GLU A 137 1.45 -9.64 7.25
CA GLU A 137 2.03 -9.88 5.92
C GLU A 137 3.55 -9.64 5.94
N HIS A 138 4.00 -8.47 6.41
CA HIS A 138 5.43 -8.17 6.53
C HIS A 138 6.21 -9.17 7.40
N LEU A 139 5.58 -9.72 8.44
CA LEU A 139 6.21 -10.73 9.30
C LEU A 139 6.29 -12.12 8.65
N GLN A 140 5.39 -12.43 7.71
CA GLN A 140 5.44 -13.66 6.92
C GLN A 140 6.54 -13.60 5.85
N ASP A 141 6.77 -12.41 5.30
CA ASP A 141 7.57 -12.22 4.09
C ASP A 141 8.97 -11.61 4.33
N VAL A 142 9.44 -11.56 5.59
CA VAL A 142 10.74 -10.96 5.98
C VAL A 142 11.91 -11.34 5.07
N ALA A 143 12.04 -12.63 4.71
CA ALA A 143 13.12 -13.09 3.85
C ALA A 143 12.93 -12.71 2.37
N GLU A 144 11.67 -12.69 1.91
CA GLU A 144 11.30 -12.32 0.55
C GLU A 144 11.49 -10.81 0.31
N ASP A 145 11.06 -10.00 1.27
CA ASP A 145 11.26 -8.56 1.30
C ASP A 145 12.74 -8.20 1.32
N LEU A 146 13.53 -8.90 2.14
CA LEU A 146 14.97 -8.71 2.19
C LEU A 146 15.65 -9.03 0.85
N ALA A 147 15.20 -10.09 0.16
CA ALA A 147 15.70 -10.41 -1.18
C ALA A 147 15.37 -9.32 -2.22
N ARG A 148 14.28 -8.56 -2.01
CA ARG A 148 13.93 -7.35 -2.78
C ARG A 148 14.59 -6.08 -2.25
N GLY A 149 15.47 -6.17 -1.25
CA GLY A 149 16.21 -5.05 -0.68
C GLY A 149 15.41 -4.19 0.31
N ARG A 150 14.35 -4.75 0.90
CA ARG A 150 13.44 -4.08 1.86
C ARG A 150 13.47 -4.74 3.23
N ILE A 151 13.25 -3.94 4.27
CA ILE A 151 13.03 -4.43 5.64
C ILE A 151 11.92 -3.58 6.26
N TYR A 152 10.79 -4.21 6.59
CA TYR A 152 9.66 -3.56 7.25
C TYR A 152 9.73 -3.64 8.78
N LEU A 153 10.54 -4.55 9.34
CA LEU A 153 10.82 -4.57 10.77
C LEU A 153 11.45 -3.24 11.20
N PRO A 154 10.92 -2.52 12.21
CA PRO A 154 11.50 -1.26 12.65
C PRO A 154 12.95 -1.40 13.11
N ALA A 155 13.81 -0.47 12.69
CA ALA A 155 15.22 -0.49 13.03
C ALA A 155 15.45 -0.38 14.55
N GLU A 156 14.65 0.43 15.25
CA GLU A 156 14.71 0.55 16.72
C GLU A 156 14.44 -0.79 17.43
N ASP A 157 13.54 -1.61 16.88
CA ASP A 157 13.21 -2.89 17.45
C ASP A 157 14.24 -3.96 17.05
N MET A 158 14.75 -3.91 15.82
CA MET A 158 15.92 -4.71 15.45
C MET A 158 17.10 -4.46 16.39
N GLU A 159 17.42 -3.19 16.69
CA GLU A 159 18.46 -2.81 17.65
C GLU A 159 18.15 -3.32 19.06
N ARG A 160 16.92 -3.12 19.55
CA ARG A 160 16.47 -3.57 20.87
C ARG A 160 16.64 -5.07 21.09
N PHE A 161 16.41 -5.88 20.05
CA PHE A 161 16.56 -7.34 20.12
C PHE A 161 17.95 -7.83 19.68
N GLY A 162 18.86 -6.93 19.30
CA GLY A 162 20.20 -7.27 18.83
C GLY A 162 20.20 -8.06 17.51
N VAL A 163 19.26 -7.76 16.63
CA VAL A 163 19.08 -8.39 15.33
C VAL A 163 19.67 -7.51 14.23
N THR A 164 20.51 -8.08 13.39
CA THR A 164 21.09 -7.41 12.21
C THR A 164 20.42 -7.88 10.92
N GLU A 165 20.59 -7.14 9.81
CA GLU A 165 20.13 -7.62 8.49
C GLU A 165 20.76 -8.97 8.11
N ALA A 166 22.02 -9.20 8.52
CA ALA A 166 22.71 -10.46 8.30
C ALA A 166 22.05 -11.64 9.05
N ASP A 167 21.42 -11.38 10.20
CA ASP A 167 20.64 -12.41 10.90
C ASP A 167 19.34 -12.75 10.16
N LEU A 168 18.69 -11.75 9.55
CA LEU A 168 17.49 -11.93 8.72
C LEU A 168 17.78 -12.68 7.43
N ALA A 169 18.99 -12.53 6.86
CA ALA A 169 19.42 -13.24 5.65
C ALA A 169 19.70 -14.75 5.86
N ARG A 170 19.68 -15.24 7.10
CA ARG A 170 19.97 -16.65 7.39
C ARG A 170 18.75 -17.52 7.06
N PRO A 171 18.97 -18.77 6.60
CA PRO A 171 17.87 -19.71 6.33
C PRO A 171 17.12 -20.15 7.61
N THR A 172 17.61 -19.79 8.80
CA THR A 172 17.00 -20.12 10.08
C THR A 172 16.99 -18.90 11.00
N GLY A 173 15.83 -18.57 11.57
CA GLY A 173 15.72 -17.51 12.57
C GLY A 173 16.36 -17.90 13.90
N SER A 174 17.32 -17.11 14.37
CA SER A 174 17.91 -17.22 15.71
C SER A 174 16.87 -16.97 16.80
N ARG A 175 17.22 -17.19 18.08
CA ARG A 175 16.32 -16.85 19.19
C ARG A 175 15.96 -15.36 19.18
N ALA A 176 16.94 -14.48 18.93
CA ALA A 176 16.73 -13.03 18.86
C ALA A 176 15.74 -12.65 17.74
N VAL A 177 15.90 -13.20 16.54
CA VAL A 177 14.95 -12.97 15.42
C VAL A 177 13.54 -13.45 15.77
N ARG A 178 13.41 -14.63 16.37
CA ARG A 178 12.09 -15.16 16.78
C ARG A 178 11.44 -14.32 17.86
N ASP A 179 12.23 -13.78 18.79
CA ASP A 179 11.73 -12.92 19.86
C ASP A 179 11.30 -11.54 19.30
N LEU A 180 12.04 -10.97 18.34
CA LEU A 180 11.64 -9.78 17.58
C LEU A 180 10.33 -10.01 16.82
N VAL A 181 10.24 -11.06 15.99
CA VAL A 181 9.01 -11.37 15.23
C VAL A 181 7.82 -11.59 16.17
N ARG A 182 8.03 -12.23 17.33
CA ARG A 182 6.97 -12.38 18.34
C ARG A 182 6.52 -11.03 18.89
N PHE A 183 7.48 -10.16 19.22
CA PHE A 183 7.19 -8.81 19.72
C PHE A 183 6.33 -8.02 18.73
N GLU A 184 6.67 -8.07 17.45
CA GLU A 184 5.87 -7.44 16.38
C GLU A 184 4.49 -8.05 16.22
N ALA A 185 4.41 -9.38 16.23
CA ALA A 185 3.15 -10.10 16.12
C ALA A 185 2.21 -9.79 17.31
N ASP A 186 2.76 -9.57 18.50
CA ASP A 186 1.99 -9.16 19.68
C ASP A 186 1.46 -7.73 19.53
N ARG A 187 2.22 -6.80 18.92
CA ARG A 187 1.72 -5.47 18.56
C ARG A 187 0.57 -5.53 17.55
N ALA A 188 0.73 -6.30 16.47
CA ALA A 188 -0.34 -6.52 15.49
C ALA A 188 -1.60 -7.15 16.14
N ARG A 189 -1.41 -8.12 17.04
CA ARG A 189 -2.51 -8.74 17.78
C ARG A 189 -3.23 -7.76 18.70
N ALA A 190 -2.53 -6.79 19.28
CA ALA A 190 -3.16 -5.76 20.13
C ALA A 190 -4.11 -4.88 19.32
N LEU A 191 -3.75 -4.51 18.09
CA LEU A 191 -4.61 -3.76 17.16
C LEU A 191 -5.89 -4.53 16.78
N LEU A 192 -5.85 -5.86 16.72
CA LEU A 192 -7.05 -6.67 16.46
C LEU A 192 -8.02 -6.73 17.66
N ARG A 193 -7.62 -6.24 18.83
CA ARG A 193 -8.37 -6.35 20.09
C ARG A 193 -8.88 -5.01 20.63
N SER A 194 -8.62 -3.89 19.95
CA SER A 194 -9.07 -2.54 20.33
C SER A 194 -10.55 -2.26 20.02
#